data_AF-A0A2J0Q7Y7-F1
#
_entry.id   AF-A0A2J0Q7Y7-F1
#
_cell.length_a   1.000
_cell.length_b   1.000
_cell.length_c   1.000
_cell.angle_alpha   90.00
_cell.angle_beta   90.00
_cell.angle_gamma   90.00
#
_symmetry.space_group_name_H-M   'P 1'
#
loop_
_entity.id
_entity.type
_entity.pdbx_description
1 polymer ?
#
loop_
_entity_poly.entity_id
_entity_poly.type
_entity_poly.pdbx_seq_one_letter_code
_entity_poly.pdbx_strand_id
1 'polypeptide(L)'
;MDLMIKFHSSCEKRAGEIRKDLKSETTPAFVISCRDGILSATVSGKRKGHKIYRMLDRSVFTGVGSVLDCKNLYAAASSSAKVQAHMERSKGDVSYIIENIVTSLSSQIANQFRNLYSNNYFRAEIAFTVIGQDPAEDEIWCVDCTGDNTLSSNFACLPVDDEMAKVLGDDPEHTWEMDMKTVFRDMVYGSLVKHVKGDRGPEVVVLDRTKMEEKKFGDVYKRLSQEQISNWLS
;
A
#
# COMPACT_ATOMS: atom_id res chain seq x y z
N MET A 1 27.23 -4.22 -20.26
CA MET A 1 26.11 -4.69 -19.43
C MET A 1 25.02 -5.07 -20.42
N ASP A 2 24.98 -6.35 -20.80
CA ASP A 2 23.99 -6.82 -21.78
C ASP A 2 22.59 -6.63 -21.19
N LEU A 3 21.81 -5.75 -21.82
CA LEU A 3 20.36 -5.72 -21.63
C LEU A 3 19.81 -7.00 -22.27
N MET A 4 19.89 -8.12 -21.55
CA MET A 4 19.17 -9.33 -21.91
C MET A 4 17.69 -8.98 -21.88
N ILE A 5 17.09 -8.81 -23.05
CA ILE A 5 15.65 -8.67 -23.18
C ILE A 5 15.06 -10.03 -22.79
N LYS A 6 14.51 -10.11 -21.57
CA LYS A 6 13.73 -11.27 -21.13
C LYS A 6 12.40 -11.29 -21.87
N PHE A 7 12.25 -12.17 -22.84
CA PHE A 7 10.96 -12.43 -23.45
C PHE A 7 10.22 -13.51 -22.66
N HIS A 8 8.96 -13.26 -22.33
CA HIS A 8 8.12 -14.27 -21.68
C HIS A 8 7.19 -14.89 -22.72
N SER A 9 7.00 -16.21 -22.67
CA SER A 9 6.17 -16.92 -23.63
C SER A 9 4.66 -16.72 -23.41
N SER A 10 4.25 -16.19 -22.26
CA SER A 10 2.85 -15.88 -21.92
C SER A 10 2.77 -14.88 -20.76
N CYS A 11 1.61 -14.22 -20.62
CA CYS A 11 1.30 -13.35 -19.48
C CYS A 11 1.34 -14.11 -18.15
N GLU A 12 0.89 -15.37 -18.13
CA GLU A 12 0.88 -16.21 -16.94
C GLU A 12 2.29 -16.47 -16.40
N LYS A 13 3.25 -16.84 -17.27
CA LYS A 13 4.64 -17.03 -16.85
C LYS A 13 5.27 -15.73 -16.36
N ARG A 14 4.99 -14.62 -17.05
CA ARG A 14 5.44 -13.28 -16.62
C ARG A 14 4.92 -12.93 -15.23
N ALA A 15 3.62 -13.15 -14.97
CA ALA A 15 3.01 -12.89 -13.67
C ALA A 15 3.66 -13.77 -12.58
N GLY A 16 3.82 -15.07 -12.84
CA GLY A 16 4.44 -15.99 -11.89
C GLY A 16 5.88 -15.62 -11.53
N GLU A 17 6.69 -15.23 -12.52
CA GLU A 17 8.07 -14.77 -12.30
C GLU A 17 8.12 -13.46 -11.51
N ILE A 18 7.32 -12.45 -11.88
CA ILE A 18 7.31 -11.16 -11.18
C ILE A 18 6.83 -11.33 -9.74
N ARG A 19 5.76 -12.10 -9.49
CA ARG A 19 5.26 -12.36 -8.13
C ARG A 19 6.31 -13.07 -7.28
N LYS A 20 7.03 -14.04 -7.85
CA LYS A 20 8.14 -14.74 -7.17
C LYS A 20 9.28 -13.78 -6.83
N ASP A 21 9.68 -12.92 -7.76
CA ASP A 21 10.71 -11.91 -7.54
C ASP A 21 10.27 -10.91 -6.45
N LEU A 22 9.03 -10.42 -6.52
CA LEU A 22 8.49 -9.49 -5.52
C LEU A 22 8.50 -10.11 -4.13
N LYS A 23 8.00 -11.34 -3.96
CA LYS A 23 7.99 -12.04 -2.67
C LYS A 23 9.39 -12.27 -2.08
N SER A 24 10.41 -12.46 -2.93
CA SER A 24 11.77 -12.79 -2.47
C SER A 24 12.67 -11.58 -2.30
N GLU A 25 12.52 -10.55 -3.12
CA GLU A 25 13.42 -9.38 -3.16
C GLU A 25 12.85 -8.18 -2.39
N THR A 26 11.55 -8.17 -2.12
CA THR A 26 10.86 -7.00 -1.57
C THR A 26 10.47 -7.22 -0.12
N THR A 27 10.71 -6.20 0.70
CA THR A 27 10.19 -6.20 2.07
C THR A 27 8.70 -5.85 2.04
N PRO A 28 7.83 -6.70 2.60
CA PRO A 28 6.39 -6.53 2.49
C PRO A 28 5.89 -5.26 3.16
N ALA A 29 4.71 -4.83 2.74
CA ALA A 29 3.91 -3.80 3.37
C ALA A 29 2.55 -4.38 3.77
N PHE A 30 2.01 -3.87 4.86
CA PHE A 30 0.76 -4.32 5.45
C PHE A 30 -0.14 -3.11 5.62
N VAL A 31 -1.43 -3.29 5.33
CA VAL A 31 -2.48 -2.30 5.56
C VAL A 31 -3.59 -2.97 6.35
N ILE A 32 -3.98 -2.39 7.47
CA ILE A 32 -4.91 -2.98 8.44
C ILE A 32 -5.92 -1.93 8.86
N SER A 33 -7.20 -2.19 8.62
CA SER A 33 -8.28 -1.43 9.22
C SER A 33 -8.43 -1.85 10.68
N CYS A 34 -8.54 -0.85 11.55
CA CYS A 34 -8.69 -0.98 12.99
C CYS A 34 -9.83 -0.06 13.44
N ARG A 35 -10.32 -0.23 14.67
CA ARG A 35 -11.40 0.60 15.24
C ARG A 35 -11.11 2.09 15.27
N ASP A 36 -9.86 2.50 15.50
CA ASP A 36 -9.48 3.93 15.57
C ASP A 36 -8.90 4.47 14.25
N GLY A 37 -8.84 3.66 13.19
CA GLY A 37 -8.46 4.09 11.85
C GLY A 37 -7.70 3.03 11.07
N ILE A 38 -6.82 3.44 10.15
CA ILE A 38 -6.08 2.50 9.29
C ILE A 38 -4.59 2.60 9.54
N LEU A 39 -3.96 1.46 9.78
CA LEU A 39 -2.51 1.30 9.93
C LEU A 39 -1.88 0.84 8.62
N SER A 40 -0.84 1.53 8.16
CA SER A 40 0.04 1.10 7.06
C SER A 40 1.47 0.95 7.57
N ALA A 41 2.07 -0.21 7.31
CA ALA A 41 3.34 -0.62 7.91
C ALA A 41 4.25 -1.33 6.91
N THR A 42 5.53 -1.01 6.90
CA THR A 42 6.57 -1.72 6.12
C THR A 42 7.95 -1.51 6.75
N VAL A 43 9.01 -1.97 6.10
CA VAL A 43 10.38 -1.53 6.37
C VAL A 43 10.92 -0.81 5.17
N SER A 44 11.52 0.34 5.45
CA SER A 44 12.27 1.11 4.47
C SER A 44 13.69 1.38 4.95
N GLY A 45 14.60 1.44 3.97
CA GLY A 45 15.97 1.87 4.21
C GLY A 45 16.07 3.39 4.08
N LYS A 46 16.81 4.04 4.98
CA LYS A 46 17.02 5.51 4.98
C LYS A 46 17.42 6.08 3.60
N ARG A 47 18.11 5.29 2.76
CA ARG A 47 18.58 5.70 1.42
C ARG A 47 17.63 5.42 0.26
N LYS A 48 16.60 4.57 0.44
CA LYS A 48 15.71 4.13 -0.67
C LYS A 48 14.43 4.98 -0.80
N GLY A 49 14.17 5.87 0.16
CA GLY A 49 12.98 6.71 0.20
C GLY A 49 11.79 6.00 0.86
N HIS A 50 10.73 6.75 1.12
CA HIS A 50 9.49 6.22 1.71
C HIS A 50 8.80 5.24 0.75
N LYS A 51 8.04 4.31 1.30
CA LYS A 51 7.15 3.41 0.55
C LYS A 51 5.68 3.77 0.71
N ILE A 52 5.38 4.48 1.80
CA ILE A 52 4.03 4.92 2.14
C ILE A 52 3.99 6.43 1.95
N TYR A 53 2.98 6.96 1.27
CA TYR A 53 2.85 8.37 0.94
C TYR A 53 1.42 8.85 1.18
N ARG A 54 1.27 10.08 1.67
CA ARG A 54 -0.05 10.72 1.73
C ARG A 54 -0.53 11.02 0.31
N MET A 55 -1.80 10.75 0.04
CA MET A 55 -2.44 11.02 -1.26
C MET A 55 -3.39 12.23 -1.15
N LEU A 56 -4.44 12.08 -0.37
CA LEU A 56 -5.42 13.14 -0.04
C LEU A 56 -5.55 13.23 1.49
N ASP A 57 -6.48 14.03 1.99
CA ASP A 57 -6.65 14.24 3.44
C ASP A 57 -6.99 12.94 4.18
N ARG A 58 -7.82 12.09 3.56
CA ARG A 58 -8.27 10.80 4.10
C ARG A 58 -7.68 9.59 3.37
N SER A 59 -6.57 9.76 2.64
CA SER A 59 -6.02 8.64 1.88
C SER A 59 -4.50 8.55 1.81
N VAL A 60 -4.04 7.30 1.67
CA VAL A 60 -2.63 6.92 1.62
C VAL A 60 -2.39 6.03 0.39
N PHE A 61 -1.22 6.19 -0.21
CA PHE A 61 -0.63 5.28 -1.17
C PHE A 61 0.45 4.46 -0.48
N THR A 62 0.46 3.15 -0.70
CA THR A 62 1.51 2.23 -0.26
C THR A 62 2.03 1.47 -1.47
N GLY A 63 3.35 1.41 -1.68
CA GLY A 63 3.93 0.70 -2.82
C GLY A 63 5.13 -0.16 -2.45
N VAL A 64 5.22 -1.36 -3.03
CA VAL A 64 6.33 -2.29 -2.85
C VAL A 64 6.87 -2.76 -4.21
N GLY A 65 8.16 -3.10 -4.25
CA GLY A 65 8.86 -3.57 -5.46
C GLY A 65 9.94 -2.59 -5.90
N SER A 66 10.01 -2.36 -7.21
CA SER A 66 10.90 -1.38 -7.83
C SER A 66 10.59 0.03 -7.32
N VAL A 67 11.57 0.66 -6.67
CA VAL A 67 11.43 2.02 -6.11
C VAL A 67 11.07 3.04 -7.19
N LEU A 68 11.61 2.89 -8.40
CA LEU A 68 11.31 3.78 -9.51
C LEU A 68 9.85 3.61 -9.97
N ASP A 69 9.39 2.37 -10.11
CA ASP A 69 8.03 2.07 -10.55
C ASP A 69 7.00 2.57 -9.52
N CYS A 70 7.22 2.29 -8.24
CA CYS A 70 6.36 2.80 -7.16
C CYS A 70 6.29 4.33 -7.17
N LYS A 71 7.42 5.02 -7.38
CA LYS A 71 7.45 6.49 -7.46
C LYS A 71 6.72 7.03 -8.69
N ASN A 72 6.86 6.36 -9.84
CA ASN A 72 6.17 6.75 -11.07
C ASN A 72 4.64 6.56 -10.91
N LEU A 73 4.21 5.43 -10.36
CA LEU A 73 2.80 5.16 -10.07
C LEU A 73 2.22 6.16 -9.06
N TYR A 74 2.95 6.45 -7.98
CA TYR A 74 2.55 7.47 -7.01
C TYR A 74 2.46 8.87 -7.65
N ALA A 75 3.43 9.25 -8.48
CA ALA A 75 3.43 10.55 -9.15
C ALA A 75 2.25 10.71 -10.12
N ALA A 76 1.93 9.64 -10.87
CA ALA A 76 0.75 9.59 -11.73
C ALA A 76 -0.53 9.70 -10.91
N ALA A 77 -0.65 8.89 -9.85
CA ALA A 77 -1.81 8.90 -8.94
C ALA A 77 -2.03 10.28 -8.31
N SER A 78 -0.97 10.89 -7.75
CA SER A 78 -1.02 12.20 -7.10
C SER A 78 -1.40 13.30 -8.09
N SER A 79 -0.92 13.21 -9.33
CA SER A 79 -1.29 14.16 -10.38
C SER A 79 -2.78 14.04 -10.75
N SER A 80 -3.28 12.81 -10.92
CA SER A 80 -4.71 12.56 -11.17
C SER A 80 -5.58 13.02 -9.99
N ALA A 81 -5.17 12.74 -8.75
CA ALA A 81 -5.88 13.16 -7.55
C ALA A 81 -6.04 14.69 -7.48
N LYS A 82 -4.97 15.43 -7.79
CA LYS A 82 -5.01 16.90 -7.85
C LYS A 82 -6.00 17.38 -8.90
N VAL A 83 -5.97 16.81 -10.10
CA VAL A 83 -6.88 17.20 -11.18
C VAL A 83 -8.33 16.92 -10.81
N GLN A 84 -8.64 15.71 -10.34
CA GLN A 84 -10.00 15.32 -9.94
C GLN A 84 -10.52 16.17 -8.78
N ALA A 85 -9.70 16.41 -7.74
CA ALA A 85 -10.08 17.27 -6.62
C ALA A 85 -10.35 18.74 -7.03
N HIS A 86 -9.84 19.20 -8.18
CA HIS A 86 -10.13 20.54 -8.71
C HIS A 86 -11.37 20.55 -9.63
N MET A 87 -11.63 19.45 -10.33
CA MET A 87 -12.74 19.33 -11.28
C MET A 87 -14.06 18.94 -10.61
N GLU A 88 -14.00 18.14 -9.56
CA GLU A 88 -15.19 17.62 -8.90
C GLU A 88 -15.84 18.66 -7.98
N ARG A 89 -17.15 18.84 -8.15
CA ARG A 89 -17.94 19.86 -7.44
C ARG A 89 -18.11 19.55 -5.95
N SER A 90 -17.93 18.30 -5.54
CA SER A 90 -17.87 17.87 -4.14
C SER A 90 -16.47 17.36 -3.80
N LYS A 91 -15.61 18.24 -3.32
CA LYS A 91 -14.28 17.91 -2.74
C LYS A 91 -14.30 16.89 -1.59
N GLY A 92 -15.46 16.34 -1.24
CA GLY A 92 -15.67 15.45 -0.10
C GLY A 92 -15.64 13.96 -0.42
N ASP A 93 -15.77 13.55 -1.68
CA ASP A 93 -15.83 12.12 -2.04
C ASP A 93 -14.44 11.58 -2.40
N VAL A 94 -13.61 11.39 -1.37
CA VAL A 94 -12.26 10.85 -1.51
C VAL A 94 -12.29 9.42 -2.08
N SER A 95 -13.30 8.62 -1.72
CA SER A 95 -13.49 7.26 -2.21
C SER A 95 -13.65 7.23 -3.73
N TYR A 96 -14.57 8.03 -4.26
CA TYR A 96 -14.80 8.12 -5.71
C TYR A 96 -13.54 8.56 -6.48
N ILE A 97 -12.80 9.55 -5.96
CA ILE A 97 -11.54 10.00 -6.58
C ILE A 97 -10.53 8.84 -6.61
N ILE A 98 -10.40 8.09 -5.51
CA ILE A 98 -9.48 6.95 -5.43
C ILE A 98 -9.91 5.80 -6.35
N GLU A 99 -11.20 5.46 -6.40
CA GLU A 99 -11.75 4.44 -7.30
C GLU A 99 -11.42 4.75 -8.78
N ASN A 100 -11.58 6.01 -9.21
CA ASN A 100 -11.22 6.45 -10.56
C ASN A 100 -9.72 6.34 -10.83
N ILE A 101 -8.88 6.70 -9.85
CA ILE A 101 -7.43 6.58 -9.96
C ILE A 101 -7.03 5.11 -10.08
N VAL A 102 -7.60 4.24 -9.24
CA VAL A 102 -7.36 2.79 -9.26
C VAL A 102 -7.75 2.22 -10.62
N THR A 103 -8.92 2.55 -11.14
CA THR A 103 -9.41 2.09 -12.44
C THR A 103 -8.46 2.51 -13.58
N SER A 104 -8.04 3.78 -13.58
CA SER A 104 -7.13 4.33 -14.59
C SER A 104 -5.75 3.67 -14.55
N LEU A 105 -5.16 3.56 -13.35
CA LEU A 105 -3.84 2.94 -13.18
C LEU A 105 -3.86 1.43 -13.46
N SER A 106 -4.91 0.73 -13.03
CA SER A 106 -5.11 -0.70 -13.34
C SER A 106 -5.06 -0.95 -14.84
N SER A 107 -5.80 -0.15 -15.61
CA SER A 107 -5.78 -0.21 -17.08
C SER A 107 -4.39 0.08 -17.67
N GLN A 108 -3.70 1.11 -17.16
CA GLN A 108 -2.35 1.45 -17.60
C GLN A 108 -1.34 0.31 -17.33
N ILE A 109 -1.36 -0.26 -16.12
CA ILE A 109 -0.49 -1.36 -15.72
C ILE A 109 -0.79 -2.59 -16.59
N ALA A 110 -2.07 -2.95 -16.76
CA ALA A 110 -2.47 -4.09 -17.59
C ALA A 110 -2.01 -3.95 -19.05
N ASN A 111 -2.12 -2.76 -19.63
CA ASN A 111 -1.67 -2.50 -20.99
C ASN A 111 -0.16 -2.70 -21.15
N GLN A 112 0.65 -2.20 -20.21
CA GLN A 112 2.10 -2.41 -20.23
C GLN A 112 2.48 -3.87 -19.97
N PHE A 113 1.78 -4.51 -19.04
CA PHE A 113 2.01 -5.90 -18.67
C PHE A 113 1.74 -6.87 -19.82
N ARG A 114 0.64 -6.67 -20.57
CA ARG A 114 0.24 -7.52 -21.70
C ARG A 114 1.15 -7.40 -22.92
N ASN A 115 1.99 -6.36 -23.00
CA ASN A 115 2.97 -6.24 -24.07
C ASN A 115 4.16 -7.18 -23.83
N LEU A 116 4.07 -8.42 -24.30
CA LEU A 116 5.11 -9.45 -24.14
C LEU A 116 6.41 -9.15 -24.89
N TYR A 117 6.39 -8.20 -25.83
CA TYR A 117 7.56 -7.79 -26.61
C TYR A 117 8.36 -6.66 -25.94
N SER A 118 7.87 -6.14 -24.82
CA SER A 118 8.53 -5.11 -24.03
C SER A 118 8.78 -5.58 -22.60
N ASN A 119 9.85 -5.06 -22.00
CA ASN A 119 10.17 -5.20 -20.59
C ASN A 119 9.85 -3.95 -19.76
N ASN A 120 9.09 -3.02 -20.34
CA ASN A 120 8.66 -1.79 -19.68
C ASN A 120 7.40 -2.02 -18.82
N TYR A 121 7.23 -3.21 -18.25
CA TYR A 121 6.15 -3.49 -17.30
C TYR A 121 6.59 -3.06 -15.90
N PHE A 122 5.62 -2.67 -15.08
CA PHE A 122 5.90 -2.30 -13.69
C PHE A 122 6.25 -3.53 -12.85
N ARG A 123 7.38 -3.48 -12.14
CA ARG A 123 7.74 -4.47 -11.11
C ARG A 123 7.35 -3.92 -9.74
N ALA A 124 6.06 -3.63 -9.57
CA ALA A 124 5.52 -3.08 -8.34
C ALA A 124 4.10 -3.59 -8.07
N GLU A 125 3.72 -3.59 -6.81
CA GLU A 125 2.34 -3.71 -6.35
C GLU A 125 2.04 -2.52 -5.45
N ILE A 126 0.81 -2.02 -5.53
CA ILE A 126 0.41 -0.80 -4.84
C ILE A 126 -0.92 -1.00 -4.12
N ALA A 127 -1.12 -0.24 -3.05
CA ALA A 127 -2.40 -0.09 -2.40
C ALA A 127 -2.77 1.38 -2.27
N PHE A 128 -4.06 1.66 -2.45
CA PHE A 128 -4.68 2.90 -2.04
C PHE A 128 -5.60 2.62 -0.87
N THR A 129 -5.54 3.49 0.12
CA THR A 129 -6.27 3.30 1.35
C THR A 129 -7.06 4.55 1.65
N VAL A 130 -8.36 4.41 1.87
CA VAL A 130 -9.27 5.49 2.25
C VAL A 130 -9.90 5.13 3.58
N ILE A 131 -9.77 6.03 4.55
CA ILE A 131 -10.41 5.86 5.86
C ILE A 131 -11.86 6.31 5.82
N GLY A 132 -12.78 5.45 6.24
CA GLY A 132 -14.22 5.66 6.41
C GLY A 132 -14.62 6.23 7.78
N GLN A 133 -15.91 6.45 8.00
CA GLN A 133 -16.42 6.85 9.33
C GLN A 133 -16.40 5.70 10.33
N ASP A 134 -16.37 4.47 9.85
CA ASP A 134 -16.20 3.25 10.63
C ASP A 134 -15.33 2.25 9.85
N PRO A 135 -14.83 1.16 10.49
CA PRO A 135 -14.01 0.16 9.81
C PRO A 135 -14.68 -0.52 8.61
N ALA A 136 -16.01 -0.65 8.59
CA ALA A 136 -16.72 -1.29 7.47
C ALA A 136 -16.78 -0.38 6.23
N GLU A 137 -16.63 0.93 6.42
CA GLU A 137 -16.50 1.93 5.36
C GLU A 137 -15.04 2.17 4.91
N ASP A 138 -14.05 1.53 5.54
CA ASP A 138 -12.67 1.64 5.08
C ASP A 138 -12.51 0.95 3.71
N GLU A 139 -11.68 1.53 2.86
CA GLU A 139 -11.40 0.97 1.55
C GLU A 139 -9.90 0.77 1.38
N ILE A 140 -9.51 -0.46 1.08
CA ILE A 140 -8.14 -0.86 0.77
C ILE A 140 -8.16 -1.47 -0.63
N TRP A 141 -7.81 -0.64 -1.62
CA TRP A 141 -7.69 -1.02 -3.02
C TRP A 141 -6.28 -1.50 -3.30
N CYS A 142 -6.09 -2.77 -3.64
CA CYS A 142 -4.80 -3.30 -4.04
C CYS A 142 -4.76 -3.50 -5.56
N VAL A 143 -3.68 -3.05 -6.21
CA VAL A 143 -3.43 -3.26 -7.64
C VAL A 143 -2.12 -4.03 -7.80
N ASP A 144 -2.21 -5.19 -8.45
CA ASP A 144 -1.08 -6.07 -8.66
C ASP A 144 -0.25 -5.72 -9.91
N CYS A 145 0.85 -6.44 -10.12
CA CYS A 145 1.74 -6.21 -11.26
C CYS A 145 1.10 -6.48 -12.64
N THR A 146 -0.06 -7.15 -12.69
CA THR A 146 -0.80 -7.44 -13.92
C THR A 146 -1.86 -6.38 -14.22
N GLY A 147 -2.12 -5.48 -13.26
CA GLY A 147 -3.16 -4.47 -13.33
C GLY A 147 -4.52 -4.98 -12.84
N ASP A 148 -4.59 -6.21 -12.32
CA ASP A 148 -5.75 -6.69 -11.62
C ASP A 148 -5.84 -5.97 -10.26
N ASN A 149 -7.06 -5.63 -9.85
CA ASN A 149 -7.28 -4.98 -8.57
C ASN A 149 -8.32 -5.69 -7.72
N THR A 150 -8.19 -5.49 -6.42
CA THR A 150 -9.08 -6.03 -5.38
C THR A 150 -9.43 -4.92 -4.40
N LEU A 151 -10.60 -5.04 -3.78
CA LEU A 151 -11.05 -4.16 -2.71
C LEU A 151 -11.26 -5.00 -1.45
N SER A 152 -10.74 -4.51 -0.34
CA SER A 152 -10.89 -5.07 1.00
C SER A 152 -11.21 -3.94 1.96
N SER A 153 -12.06 -4.17 2.96
CA SER A 153 -12.28 -3.22 4.06
C SER A 153 -11.36 -3.48 5.25
N ASN A 154 -10.78 -4.68 5.36
CA ASN A 154 -10.18 -5.14 6.61
C ASN A 154 -8.66 -5.16 6.54
N PHE A 155 -8.11 -5.81 5.52
CA PHE A 155 -6.68 -6.09 5.46
C PHE A 155 -6.15 -6.20 4.03
N ALA A 156 -4.88 -5.82 3.85
CA ALA A 156 -4.07 -6.19 2.70
C ALA A 156 -2.58 -6.38 3.02
N CYS A 157 -1.94 -7.31 2.29
CA CYS A 157 -0.50 -7.49 2.27
C CYS A 157 0.03 -7.24 0.86
N LEU A 158 1.16 -6.55 0.75
CA LEU A 158 1.90 -6.34 -0.49
C LEU A 158 3.34 -6.88 -0.32
N PRO A 159 3.89 -7.71 -1.23
CA PRO A 159 3.17 -8.29 -2.36
C PRO A 159 2.07 -9.24 -1.88
N VAL A 160 1.02 -9.39 -2.69
CA VAL A 160 -0.16 -10.19 -2.33
C VAL A 160 0.25 -11.62 -1.97
N ASP A 161 -0.13 -12.01 -0.75
CA ASP A 161 0.19 -13.32 -0.21
C ASP A 161 -0.99 -13.88 0.59
N ASP A 162 -1.73 -14.80 -0.03
CA ASP A 162 -2.97 -15.39 0.51
C ASP A 162 -2.76 -16.13 1.84
N GLU A 163 -1.54 -16.59 2.11
CA GLU A 163 -1.21 -17.21 3.40
C GLU A 163 -1.12 -16.18 4.53
N MET A 164 -0.60 -14.99 4.26
CA MET A 164 -0.50 -13.91 5.26
C MET A 164 -1.86 -13.29 5.56
N ALA A 165 -2.77 -13.23 4.58
CA ALA A 165 -4.12 -12.73 4.76
C ALA A 165 -4.96 -13.56 5.76
N LYS A 166 -4.64 -14.84 5.96
CA LYS A 166 -5.41 -15.74 6.85
C LYS A 166 -5.10 -15.60 8.33
N VAL A 167 -3.97 -14.99 8.68
CA VAL A 167 -3.49 -14.98 10.07
C VAL A 167 -3.98 -13.73 10.84
N LEU A 168 -4.56 -12.77 10.13
CA LEU A 168 -5.10 -11.54 10.68
C LEU A 168 -6.62 -11.68 10.70
N GLY A 169 -7.16 -12.02 11.86
CA GLY A 169 -8.59 -12.25 12.04
C GLY A 169 -9.41 -10.98 11.80
N ASP A 170 -10.63 -11.15 11.29
CA ASP A 170 -11.65 -10.11 11.09
C ASP A 170 -12.25 -9.63 12.43
N ASP A 171 -11.46 -9.20 13.40
CA ASP A 171 -12.00 -8.61 14.65
C ASP A 171 -12.06 -7.07 14.55
N PRO A 172 -13.26 -6.48 14.30
CA PRO A 172 -13.41 -5.05 14.13
C PRO A 172 -13.22 -4.25 15.44
N GLU A 173 -13.18 -4.91 16.60
CA GLU A 173 -13.00 -4.24 17.90
C GLU A 173 -11.53 -3.92 18.22
N HIS A 174 -10.59 -4.45 17.43
CA HIS A 174 -9.17 -4.20 17.66
C HIS A 174 -8.78 -2.74 17.38
N THR A 175 -7.99 -2.16 18.29
CA THR A 175 -7.36 -0.86 18.05
C THR A 175 -6.03 -1.05 17.30
N TRP A 176 -5.60 -0.04 16.56
CA TRP A 176 -4.27 0.04 15.94
C TRP A 176 -3.13 -0.25 16.93
N GLU A 177 -3.25 0.08 18.23
CA GLU A 177 -2.25 -0.31 19.25
C GLU A 177 -2.25 -1.81 19.55
N MET A 178 -3.44 -2.43 19.62
CA MET A 178 -3.60 -3.88 19.84
C MET A 178 -3.18 -4.69 18.62
N ASP A 179 -3.56 -4.22 17.43
CA ASP A 179 -3.12 -4.80 16.16
C ASP A 179 -1.63 -4.56 15.94
N MET A 180 -1.07 -3.41 16.31
CA MET A 180 0.38 -3.24 16.29
C MET A 180 1.08 -4.23 17.23
N LYS A 181 0.56 -4.51 18.42
CA LYS A 181 1.20 -5.47 19.33
C LYS A 181 1.05 -6.92 18.87
N THR A 182 -0.07 -7.28 18.26
CA THR A 182 -0.37 -8.68 17.88
C THR A 182 0.06 -8.94 16.45
N VAL A 183 -0.44 -8.13 15.51
CA VAL A 183 -0.10 -8.19 14.09
C VAL A 183 1.30 -7.66 13.85
N PHE A 184 1.61 -6.45 14.33
CA PHE A 184 2.89 -5.87 14.00
C PHE A 184 4.04 -6.57 14.72
N ARG A 185 3.95 -7.01 15.98
CA ARG A 185 5.06 -7.74 16.62
C ARG A 185 5.25 -9.16 16.08
N ASP A 186 4.18 -9.95 16.04
CA ASP A 186 4.30 -11.39 15.81
C ASP A 186 4.33 -11.75 14.32
N MET A 187 3.70 -10.94 13.45
CA MET A 187 3.62 -11.21 12.01
C MET A 187 4.49 -10.28 11.17
N VAL A 188 4.32 -8.98 11.37
CA VAL A 188 4.96 -7.96 10.53
C VAL A 188 6.41 -7.81 10.96
N TYR A 189 6.73 -7.57 12.22
CA TYR A 189 8.08 -7.40 12.74
C TYR A 189 8.87 -8.71 12.64
N GLY A 190 8.31 -9.88 12.97
CA GLY A 190 8.98 -11.16 12.71
C GLY A 190 9.37 -11.37 11.24
N SER A 191 8.46 -11.06 10.31
CA SER A 191 8.72 -11.17 8.85
C SER A 191 9.62 -10.05 8.34
N LEU A 192 9.50 -8.84 8.87
CA LEU A 192 10.28 -7.66 8.54
C LEU A 192 11.70 -7.78 9.09
N VAL A 193 11.91 -8.30 10.31
CA VAL A 193 13.22 -8.52 10.96
C VAL A 193 14.08 -9.47 10.13
N LYS A 194 13.50 -10.50 9.52
CA LYS A 194 14.21 -11.35 8.54
C LYS A 194 14.78 -10.53 7.36
N HIS A 195 14.16 -9.39 7.03
CA HIS A 195 14.51 -8.48 5.94
C HIS A 195 15.21 -7.18 6.41
N VAL A 196 15.27 -6.92 7.72
CA VAL A 196 15.99 -5.81 8.35
C VAL A 196 17.45 -6.23 8.47
N LYS A 197 18.23 -5.97 7.40
CA LYS A 197 19.70 -5.96 7.44
C LYS A 197 20.19 -4.53 7.25
N GLY A 198 21.07 -4.04 8.13
CA GLY A 198 21.69 -2.70 8.05
C GLY A 198 20.77 -1.54 8.53
N ASP A 199 20.97 -0.33 7.98
CA ASP A 199 20.26 0.93 8.30
C ASP A 199 18.76 0.97 7.90
N ARG A 200 18.04 -0.14 7.99
CA ARG A 200 16.61 -0.23 7.66
C ARG A 200 15.78 -0.17 8.94
N GLY A 201 14.75 0.65 8.94
CA GLY A 201 13.84 0.81 10.06
C GLY A 201 12.39 0.59 9.64
N PRO A 202 11.51 0.27 10.59
CA PRO A 202 10.08 0.24 10.33
C PRO A 202 9.59 1.61 9.85
N GLU A 203 8.74 1.60 8.84
CA GLU A 203 8.01 2.75 8.33
C GLU A 203 6.55 2.52 8.64
N VAL A 204 5.97 3.39 9.48
CA VAL A 204 4.58 3.25 9.92
C VAL A 204 3.85 4.58 9.74
N VAL A 205 2.66 4.48 9.15
CA VAL A 205 1.72 5.56 8.93
C VAL A 205 0.36 5.12 9.44
N VAL A 206 -0.38 6.04 10.03
CA VAL A 206 -1.77 5.82 10.44
C VAL A 206 -2.65 6.89 9.82
N LEU A 207 -3.85 6.49 9.41
CA LEU A 207 -5.00 7.37 9.20
C LEU A 207 -5.83 7.29 10.49
N ASP A 208 -5.94 8.41 11.20
CA ASP A 208 -6.49 8.49 12.56
C ASP A 208 -7.96 8.93 12.53
N ARG A 209 -8.88 7.97 12.71
CA ARG A 209 -10.34 8.18 12.63
C ARG A 209 -10.84 9.15 13.69
N THR A 210 -10.22 9.15 14.87
CA THR A 210 -10.64 10.02 15.99
C THR A 210 -10.58 11.50 15.64
N LYS A 211 -9.74 11.88 14.67
CA LYS A 211 -9.63 13.25 14.16
C LYS A 211 -10.65 13.63 13.11
N MET A 212 -11.38 12.65 12.56
CA MET A 212 -12.45 12.92 11.59
C MET A 212 -13.65 13.58 12.27
N GLU A 213 -13.93 13.21 13.52
CA GLU A 213 -15.01 13.81 14.32
C GLU A 213 -14.70 15.27 14.70
N GLU A 214 -13.44 15.57 15.00
CA GLU A 214 -13.02 16.91 15.45
C GLU A 214 -12.95 17.93 14.30
N LYS A 215 -12.72 17.49 13.06
CA LYS A 215 -12.58 18.37 11.89
C LYS A 215 -13.17 17.70 10.65
N LYS A 216 -14.26 18.26 10.11
CA LYS A 216 -14.90 17.83 8.84
C LYS A 216 -13.93 17.69 7.64
N PHE A 217 -12.73 18.28 7.72
CA PHE A 217 -11.66 18.22 6.72
C PHE A 217 -10.25 18.17 7.37
N GLY A 218 -10.11 17.45 8.48
CA GLY A 218 -8.85 17.35 9.23
C GLY A 218 -7.78 16.49 8.54
N ASP A 219 -6.51 16.84 8.75
CA ASP A 219 -5.38 15.98 8.42
C ASP A 219 -5.36 14.77 9.37
N VAL A 220 -5.92 13.65 8.92
CA VAL A 220 -5.95 12.37 9.67
C VAL A 220 -4.66 11.57 9.48
N TYR A 221 -3.79 11.99 8.56
CA TYR A 221 -2.53 11.31 8.29
C TYR A 221 -1.49 11.61 9.38
N LYS A 222 -0.90 10.56 9.93
CA LYS A 222 0.22 10.66 10.87
C LYS A 222 1.27 9.62 10.56
N ARG A 223 2.50 10.09 10.32
CA ARG A 223 3.69 9.22 10.27
C ARG A 223 4.30 9.14 11.65
N LEU A 224 4.62 7.92 12.09
CA LEU A 224 5.21 7.71 13.41
C LEU A 224 6.73 7.89 13.38
N SER A 225 7.27 8.46 14.44
CA SER A 225 8.71 8.50 14.67
C SER A 225 9.23 7.11 15.08
N GLN A 226 10.54 6.89 14.94
CA GLN A 226 11.14 5.63 15.39
C GLN A 226 11.00 5.41 16.90
N GLU A 227 11.01 6.49 17.69
CA GLU A 227 10.75 6.46 19.13
C GLU A 227 9.31 6.03 19.44
N GLN A 228 8.31 6.61 18.75
CA GLN A 228 6.91 6.20 18.87
C GLN A 228 6.72 4.72 18.53
N ILE A 229 7.32 4.27 17.42
CA ILE A 229 7.26 2.86 17.03
C ILE A 229 7.92 1.99 18.11
N SER A 230 9.08 2.38 18.63
CA SER A 230 9.80 1.60 19.64
C SER A 230 9.01 1.49 20.94
N ASN A 231 8.37 2.58 21.39
CA ASN A 231 7.53 2.60 22.59
C ASN A 231 6.27 1.74 22.45
N TRP A 232 5.77 1.52 21.24
CA TRP A 232 4.65 0.60 21.02
C TRP A 232 5.06 -0.86 20.96
N LEU A 233 6.31 -1.13 20.55
CA LEU A 233 6.86 -2.47 20.45
C LEU A 233 7.42 -3.00 21.77
N SER A 234 7.72 -2.11 22.73
CA SER A 234 8.08 -2.45 24.11
C SER A 234 6.87 -2.89 24.94
#